data_AF-A0A496QR24-F1
#
_entry.id   AF-A0A496QR24-F1
#
_cell.length_a   1.000
_cell.length_b   1.000
_cell.length_c   1.000
_cell.angle_alpha   90.00
_cell.angle_beta   90.00
_cell.angle_gamma   90.00
#
_symmetry.space_group_name_H-M   'P 1'
#
loop_
_entity.id
_entity.type
_entity.pdbx_description
1 polymer ?
#
loop_
_entity_poly.entity_id
_entity_poly.type
_entity_poly.pdbx_seq_one_letter_code
_entity_poly.pdbx_strand_id
1 'polypeptide(L)' 'MGIVIGIFPREHPPPHFHAVYGEYQVIVEIQSGVVHGDFPKRALRHILEE' A
#
# COMPACT_ATOMS: atom_id res chain seq x y z
N MET A 1 16.14 1.93 -2.79
CA MET A 1 15.27 1.08 -1.95
C MET A 1 13.96 0.96 -2.71
N GLY A 2 13.51 -0.27 -3.00
CA GLY A 2 12.32 -0.49 -3.83
C GLY A 2 11.06 -0.60 -2.97
N ILE A 3 9.91 -0.35 -3.58
CA ILE A 3 8.59 -0.65 -3.02
C ILE A 3 8.12 -1.93 -3.71
N VAL A 4 7.71 -2.93 -2.94
CA VAL A 4 7.09 -4.14 -3.49
C VAL A 4 5.58 -3.96 -3.38
N ILE A 5 4.89 -4.00 -4.52
CA ILE A 5 3.42 -3.93 -4.60
C ILE A 5 2.89 -5.33 -4.87
N GLY A 6 2.09 -5.85 -3.96
CA GLY A 6 1.38 -7.12 -4.09
C GLY A 6 -0.12 -6.89 -4.25
N ILE A 7 -0.68 -7.34 -5.37
CA ILE A 7 -2.13 -7.38 -5.58
C ILE A 7 -2.58 -8.82 -5.33
N PHE A 8 -3.39 -9.03 -4.29
CA PHE A 8 -3.96 -10.34 -3.96
C PHE A 8 -5.43 -10.38 -4.38
N PRO A 9 -5.78 -10.95 -5.55
CA PRO A 9 -7.14 -10.88 -6.11
C PRO A 9 -8.17 -11.75 -5.38
N ARG A 10 -7.84 -12.34 -4.22
CA ARG A 10 -8.63 -13.40 -3.60
C ARG A 10 -9.34 -13.06 -2.29
N GLU A 11 -9.22 -11.84 -1.77
CA GLU A 11 -9.79 -11.53 -0.46
C GLU A 11 -10.72 -10.32 -0.51
N HIS A 12 -11.91 -10.57 0.05
CA HIS A 12 -13.03 -9.72 0.45
C HIS A 12 -13.11 -8.24 0.01
N PRO A 13 -14.32 -7.74 -0.30
CA PRO A 13 -14.53 -6.32 -0.51
C PRO A 13 -14.24 -5.52 0.79
N PRO A 14 -13.62 -4.33 0.67
CA PRO A 14 -13.21 -3.65 -0.58
C PRO A 14 -11.89 -4.17 -1.17
N PRO A 15 -11.71 -4.13 -2.51
CA PRO A 15 -10.45 -4.47 -3.16
C PRO A 15 -9.29 -3.63 -2.62
N HIS A 16 -8.19 -4.26 -2.25
CA HIS A 16 -7.01 -3.60 -1.69
C HIS A 16 -5.71 -4.20 -2.24
N PHE A 17 -4.61 -3.44 -2.19
CA PHE A 17 -3.27 -3.93 -2.46
C PHE A 17 -2.34 -3.69 -1.27
N HIS A 18 -1.32 -4.53 -1.15
CA HIS A 18 -0.31 -4.43 -0.11
C HIS A 18 0.93 -3.75 -0.68
N ALA A 19 1.45 -2.74 0.03
CA ALA A 19 2.74 -2.13 -0.29
C ALA A 19 3.71 -2.34 0.87
N VAL A 20 4.90 -2.84 0.56
CA VAL A 20 5.97 -3.10 1.53
C VAL A 20 7.20 -2.26 1.19
N TYR A 21 7.76 -1.60 2.21
CA TYR A 21 9.01 -0.82 2.12
C TYR A 21 9.87 -1.10 3.35
N GLY A 22 10.92 -1.92 3.19
CA GLY A 22 11.75 -2.35 4.33
C GLY A 22 10.93 -3.16 5.34
N GLU A 23 10.84 -2.67 6.57
CA GLU A 23 10.03 -3.26 7.66
C GLU A 23 8.59 -2.73 7.70
N TYR A 24 8.27 -1.74 6.86
CA TYR A 24 6.95 -1.11 6.83
C TYR A 24 6.03 -1.81 5.83
N GLN A 25 4.78 -2.01 6.23
CA GLN A 25 3.72 -2.57 5.40
C GLN A 25 2.46 -1.71 5.52
N VAL A 26 1.84 -1.39 4.39
CA VAL A 26 0.51 -0.77 4.33
C VAL A 26 -0.44 -1.54 3.43
N ILE A 27 -1.72 -1.36 3.70
CA ILE A 27 -2.83 -1.84 2.89
C ILE A 27 -3.52 -0.61 2.31
N VAL A 28 -3.69 -0.58 0.99
CA VAL A 28 -4.35 0.54 0.30
C VAL A 28 -5.62 0.03 -0.35
N GLU A 29 -6.76 0.59 0.04
CA GLU A 29 -8.04 0.33 -0.61
C GLU A 29 -8.05 0.98 -2.00
N ILE A 30 -8.32 0.19 -3.04
CA ILE A 30 -8.26 0.63 -4.44
C ILE A 30 -9.37 1.65 -4.75
N GLN A 31 -10.55 1.48 -4.16
CA GLN A 31 -11.70 2.33 -4.47
C GLN A 31 -11.69 3.66 -3.71
N SER A 32 -11.30 3.65 -2.44
CA SER A 32 -11.34 4.81 -1.56
C SER A 32 -9.99 5.54 -1.45
N GLY A 33 -8.89 4.87 -1.80
CA GLY A 33 -7.53 5.35 -1.57
C GLY A 33 -7.13 5.37 -0.09
N VAL A 34 -7.95 4.80 0.80
CA VAL A 34 -7.65 4.75 2.23
C VAL A 34 -6.44 3.86 2.46
N VAL A 35 -5.47 4.39 3.21
CA VAL A 35 -4.24 3.69 3.58
C VAL A 35 -4.35 3.26 5.03
N HIS A 36 -4.21 1.97 5.29
CA HIS A 36 -4.15 1.36 6.62
C HIS A 36 -2.73 0.89 6.91
N GLY A 37 -2.19 1.26 8.06
CA GLY A 37 -0.85 0.90 8.51
C GLY A 37 0.08 2.10 8.68
N ASP A 38 1.30 1.83 9.12
CA ASP A 38 2.33 2.84 9.36
C ASP A 38 3.35 2.81 8.22
N PHE A 39 3.41 3.90 7.47
CA PHE A 39 4.45 4.14 6.49
C PHE A 39 5.15 5.44 6.85
N PRO A 40 6.49 5.49 6.85
CA PRO A 40 7.19 6.74 7.03
C PRO A 40 6.77 7.70 5.91
N LYS A 41 6.41 8.94 6.27
CA LYS A 41 5.87 9.96 5.33
C LYS A 41 6.66 10.09 4.03
N ARG A 42 7.98 9.87 4.09
CA ARG A 42 8.88 9.90 2.93
C ARG A 42 8.62 8.75 1.94
N ALA A 43 8.28 7.57 2.42
CA ALA A 43 7.96 6.42 1.56
C ALA A 43 6.54 6.49 1.00
N LEU A 44 5.58 7.06 1.77
CA LEU A 44 4.20 7.29 1.32
C LEU A 44 4.15 8.19 0.10
N ARG A 45 5.01 9.21 0.09
CA ARG A 45 5.15 10.14 -1.03
C ARG A 45 5.64 9.47 -2.32
N HIS A 46 6.48 8.44 -2.23
CA HIS A 46 6.91 7.66 -3.40
C HIS A 46 5.82 6.74 -3.97
N ILE A 47 4.78 6.40 -3.19
CA ILE A 47 3.66 5.57 -3.64
C ILE A 47 2.57 6.41 -4.31
N LEU A 48 2.43 7.69 -3.91
CA LEU A 48 1.32 8.56 -4.35
C LEU A 48 1.69 9.55 -5.46
N GLU A 49 2.98 9.80 -5.73
CA GLU A 49 3.43 10.79 -6.73
C GLU A 49 3.87 10.20 -8.10
N GLU A 50 3.96 8.87 -8.25
CA GLU A 50 4.30 8.17 -9.52
C GLU A 50 3.11 7.36 -10.05
#